data_AF-A0A536DBA2-F1
#
_entry.id   AF-A0A536DBA2-F1
#
_cell.length_a   1.000
_cell.length_b   1.000
_cell.length_c   1.000
_cell.angle_alpha   90.00
_cell.angle_beta   90.00
_cell.angle_gamma   90.00
#
_symmetry.space_group_name_H-M   'P 1'
#
loop_
_entity.id
_entity.type
_entity.pdbx_description
1 polymer ?
#
loop_
_entity_poly.entity_id
_entity_poly.type
_entity_poly.pdbx_seq_one_letter_code
_entity_poly.pdbx_strand_id
1 'polypeptide(L)'
;MDAYVHHAARSASERPDEGPSDCQMILLEGAAPRRRTAPIRSECMMSERLPEPRLTKIFRLEASLGEALDIGNVAQGRRRIVPLTGGTFAGPELNGTLLP
;
A
#
# COMPACT_ATOMS: atom_id res chain seq x y z
N MET A 1 27.91 27.69 -11.65
CA MET A 1 28.46 26.34 -11.88
C MET A 1 27.63 25.37 -11.06
N ASP A 2 26.77 24.50 -11.58
CA ASP A 2 26.49 24.14 -12.97
C ASP A 2 25.01 23.80 -13.12
N ALA A 3 24.46 24.23 -14.25
CA ALA A 3 23.16 23.86 -14.74
C ALA A 3 23.20 22.42 -15.23
N TYR A 4 22.20 21.62 -14.88
CA TYR A 4 21.92 20.39 -15.60
C TYR A 4 20.42 20.29 -15.87
N VAL A 5 20.01 20.85 -17.01
CA VAL A 5 18.75 20.54 -17.67
C VAL A 5 19.06 20.28 -19.15
N HIS A 6 18.39 19.24 -19.66
CA HIS A 6 18.06 18.89 -21.05
C HIS A 6 18.74 17.64 -21.59
N HIS A 7 17.95 16.58 -21.79
CA HIS A 7 17.58 16.20 -23.15
C HIS A 7 16.27 15.41 -23.20
N ALA A 8 15.46 15.71 -24.21
CA ALA A 8 14.10 15.28 -24.41
C ALA A 8 13.96 13.97 -25.21
N ALA A 9 12.79 13.36 -25.06
CA ALA A 9 11.99 12.62 -26.04
C ALA A 9 12.56 11.36 -26.74
N ARG A 10 11.87 10.23 -26.53
CA ARG A 10 11.46 9.36 -27.65
C ARG A 10 10.16 8.63 -27.34
N SER A 11 9.23 8.77 -28.28
CA SER A 11 7.88 8.21 -28.33
C SER A 11 7.89 6.72 -28.66
N ALA A 12 6.90 6.02 -28.09
CA ALA A 12 6.19 4.82 -28.52
C ALA A 12 6.86 3.84 -29.50
N SER A 13 7.05 2.60 -29.05
CA SER A 13 6.91 1.40 -29.88
C SER A 13 6.30 0.26 -29.06
N GLU A 14 5.06 -0.10 -29.39
CA GLU A 14 4.35 -1.27 -28.89
C GLU A 14 4.92 -2.61 -29.38
N ARG A 15 4.51 -3.66 -28.64
CA ARG A 15 4.39 -5.10 -28.96
C ARG A 15 5.49 -6.02 -28.37
N PRO A 16 5.19 -7.32 -28.18
CA PRO A 16 4.04 -7.90 -27.47
C PRO A 16 4.44 -9.02 -26.48
N ASP A 17 3.53 -9.31 -25.55
CA ASP A 17 3.29 -10.57 -24.81
C ASP A 17 4.31 -11.70 -24.96
N GLU A 18 5.17 -11.86 -23.95
CA GLU A 18 6.05 -13.02 -23.77
C GLU A 18 5.53 -13.85 -22.60
N GLY A 19 4.72 -14.86 -22.94
CA GLY A 19 4.09 -15.79 -21.99
C GLY A 19 5.11 -16.54 -21.14
N PRO A 20 4.72 -17.04 -19.95
CA PRO A 20 5.66 -17.61 -19.00
C PRO A 20 6.27 -18.91 -19.53
N SER A 21 7.58 -18.83 -19.73
CA SER A 21 8.52 -19.91 -19.98
C SER A 21 8.39 -21.03 -18.95
N ASP A 22 8.20 -22.21 -19.52
CA ASP A 22 8.55 -23.56 -19.10
C ASP A 22 9.54 -23.69 -17.91
N CYS A 23 9.13 -24.47 -16.91
CA CYS A 23 10.02 -25.16 -15.97
C CYS A 23 9.42 -26.54 -15.68
N GLN A 24 9.36 -27.35 -16.73
CA GLN A 24 9.16 -28.79 -16.61
C GLN A 24 10.43 -29.43 -16.02
N MET A 25 10.35 -30.06 -14.84
CA MET A 25 11.30 -31.12 -14.45
C MET A 25 10.69 -32.20 -13.51
N ILE A 26 10.29 -33.31 -14.15
CA ILE A 26 10.52 -34.76 -13.88
C ILE A 26 10.18 -35.43 -12.52
N LEU A 27 9.22 -36.36 -12.66
CA LEU A 27 8.92 -37.68 -12.02
C LEU A 27 9.89 -38.31 -10.98
N LEU A 28 9.30 -38.90 -9.93
CA LEU A 28 9.59 -40.26 -9.46
C LEU A 28 8.29 -40.99 -9.07
N GLU A 29 8.09 -42.18 -9.62
CA GLU A 29 6.90 -43.03 -9.55
C GLU A 29 6.69 -43.72 -8.19
N GLY A 30 5.42 -43.98 -7.84
CA GLY A 30 5.02 -44.83 -6.72
C GLY A 30 3.54 -45.23 -6.81
N ALA A 31 3.26 -46.52 -6.71
CA ALA A 31 2.03 -47.22 -7.14
C ALA A 31 0.74 -47.00 -6.30
N ALA A 32 -0.41 -46.93 -7.02
CA ALA A 32 -1.82 -47.35 -6.75
C ALA A 32 -2.43 -47.30 -5.32
N PRO A 33 -3.71 -46.86 -5.11
CA PRO A 33 -4.89 -47.41 -5.81
C PRO A 33 -5.91 -46.38 -6.31
N ARG A 34 -6.78 -46.84 -7.23
CA ARG A 34 -7.85 -46.07 -7.88
C ARG A 34 -8.82 -45.45 -6.85
N ARG A 35 -8.56 -44.22 -6.44
CA ARG A 35 -9.58 -43.35 -5.85
C ARG A 35 -10.51 -42.89 -6.96
N ARG A 36 -11.81 -42.97 -6.73
CA ARG A 36 -12.83 -42.30 -7.55
C ARG A 36 -12.50 -40.81 -7.53
N THR A 37 -11.83 -40.31 -8.57
CA THR A 37 -11.63 -38.89 -8.80
C THR A 37 -12.96 -38.33 -9.25
N ALA A 38 -13.75 -37.79 -8.31
CA ALA A 38 -14.70 -36.76 -8.67
C ALA A 38 -13.90 -35.63 -9.35
N PRO A 39 -14.35 -35.05 -10.47
CA PRO A 39 -13.67 -33.90 -11.03
C PRO A 39 -13.66 -32.85 -9.92
N ILE A 40 -12.47 -32.50 -9.45
CA ILE A 40 -12.27 -31.23 -8.73
C ILE A 40 -12.82 -30.22 -9.72
N ARG A 41 -13.98 -29.62 -9.40
CA ARG A 41 -14.38 -28.41 -10.10
C ARG A 41 -13.20 -27.48 -9.88
N SER A 42 -12.49 -27.19 -10.96
CA SER A 42 -11.59 -26.05 -10.97
C SER A 42 -12.48 -24.85 -10.70
N GLU A 43 -12.65 -24.48 -9.43
CA GLU A 43 -12.88 -23.10 -9.06
C GLU A 43 -11.69 -22.37 -9.69
N CYS A 44 -11.93 -21.83 -10.89
CA CYS A 44 -11.05 -20.87 -11.52
C CYS A 44 -10.83 -19.83 -10.44
N MET A 45 -9.60 -19.78 -9.95
CA MET A 45 -9.20 -18.99 -8.79
C MET A 45 -9.52 -17.54 -9.14
N MET A 46 -10.72 -17.09 -8.79
CA MET A 46 -11.09 -15.69 -8.90
C MET A 46 -10.08 -15.00 -8.03
N SER A 47 -9.26 -14.16 -8.66
CA SER A 47 -8.28 -13.38 -7.96
C SER A 47 -9.06 -12.57 -6.94
N GLU A 48 -8.99 -12.96 -5.66
CA GLU A 48 -9.53 -12.25 -4.50
C GLU A 48 -8.69 -10.98 -4.25
N ARG A 49 -8.41 -10.23 -5.33
CA ARG A 49 -7.68 -8.98 -5.28
C ARG A 49 -8.68 -7.91 -4.90
N LEU A 50 -8.50 -7.37 -3.69
CA LEU A 50 -9.25 -6.23 -3.23
C LEU A 50 -9.07 -5.06 -4.21
N PRO A 51 -10.12 -4.25 -4.44
CA PRO A 51 -10.00 -3.09 -5.30
C PRO A 51 -8.97 -2.12 -4.74
N GLU A 52 -8.36 -1.34 -5.63
CA GLU A 52 -7.42 -0.30 -5.23
C GLU A 52 -8.13 0.76 -4.36
N PRO A 53 -7.55 1.11 -3.19
CA PRO A 53 -8.12 2.14 -2.34
C PRO A 53 -8.00 3.52 -3.02
N ARG A 54 -9.05 4.32 -2.91
CA ARG A 54 -9.06 5.71 -3.38
C ARG A 54 -8.98 6.68 -2.21
N LEU A 55 -8.30 7.81 -2.42
CA LEU A 55 -8.20 8.89 -1.45
C LEU A 55 -9.16 10.01 -1.82
N THR A 56 -10.01 10.38 -0.86
CA THR A 56 -10.89 11.55 -0.94
C THR A 56 -10.52 12.53 0.18
N LYS A 57 -10.42 13.83 -0.14
CA LYS A 57 -10.10 14.86 0.86
C LYS A 57 -11.28 15.03 1.83
N ILE A 58 -11.05 14.78 3.11
CA ILE A 58 -12.05 14.99 4.16
C ILE A 58 -11.95 16.41 4.75
N PHE A 59 -10.80 16.79 5.31
CA PHE A 59 -10.55 18.15 5.81
C PHE A 59 -9.06 18.50 5.79
N ARG A 60 -8.76 19.77 6.06
CA ARG A 60 -7.44 20.24 6.50
C ARG A 60 -7.53 20.63 7.97
N LEU A 61 -6.55 20.22 8.76
CA LEU A 61 -6.44 20.55 10.19
C LEU A 61 -5.30 21.54 10.41
N GLU A 62 -5.60 22.62 11.12
CA GLU A 62 -4.63 23.53 11.72
C GLU A 62 -4.69 23.34 13.24
N ALA A 63 -3.73 22.61 13.81
CA ALA A 63 -3.67 22.32 15.23
C ALA A 63 -2.63 23.18 15.95
N SER A 64 -2.97 23.64 17.15
CA SER A 64 -2.01 24.24 18.09
C SER A 64 -1.36 23.14 18.92
N LEU A 65 -0.04 23.17 19.03
CA LEU A 65 0.73 22.20 19.80
C LEU A 65 1.20 22.84 21.11
N GLY A 66 1.03 22.12 22.21
CA GLY A 66 1.60 22.50 23.51
C GLY A 66 3.09 22.21 23.60
N GLU A 67 3.69 22.62 24.71
CA GLU A 67 5.08 22.26 25.01
C GLU A 67 5.22 20.73 25.07
N ALA A 68 6.29 20.24 24.46
CA ALA A 68 6.52 18.82 24.39
C ALA A 68 7.17 18.31 25.68
N LEU A 69 6.49 17.37 26.35
CA LEU A 69 7.07 16.66 27.49
C LEU A 69 8.03 15.58 26.97
N ASP A 70 9.32 15.76 27.22
CA ASP A 70 10.35 14.80 26.88
C ASP A 70 10.48 13.74 27.98
N ILE A 71 10.19 12.49 27.64
CA ILE A 71 10.35 11.35 28.55
C ILE A 71 11.77 10.79 28.45
N GLY A 72 12.51 11.14 27.39
CA GLY A 72 13.85 10.63 27.13
C GLY A 72 13.83 9.26 26.45
N ASN A 73 14.93 8.51 26.60
CA ASN A 73 15.11 7.23 25.92
C ASN A 73 14.37 6.10 26.65
N VAL A 74 13.59 5.33 25.89
CA VAL A 74 12.98 4.05 26.27
C VAL A 74 13.51 2.95 25.36
N ALA A 75 13.13 1.69 25.59
CA ALA A 75 13.61 0.55 24.80
C ALA A 75 13.38 0.71 23.28
N GLN A 76 12.38 1.48 22.86
CA GLN A 76 12.03 1.75 21.46
C GLN A 76 12.51 3.12 20.94
N GLY A 77 13.45 3.77 21.62
CA GLY A 77 13.99 5.08 21.22
C GLY A 77 13.51 6.23 22.10
N ARG A 78 13.57 7.47 21.60
CA ARG A 78 13.21 8.64 22.40
C ARG A 78 11.70 8.88 22.40
N ARG A 79 11.11 9.00 23.58
CA ARG A 79 9.67 9.20 23.78
C ARG A 79 9.37 10.66 24.14
N ARG A 80 8.35 11.22 23.49
CA ARG A 80 7.86 12.58 23.73
C ARG A 80 6.33 12.60 23.67
N ILE A 81 5.71 13.40 24.53
CA ILE A 81 4.27 13.69 24.49
C ILE A 81 4.10 15.12 23.99
N VAL A 82 3.34 15.32 22.91
CA VAL A 82 3.03 16.64 22.34
C VAL A 82 1.52 16.87 22.46
N PRO A 83 1.06 17.75 23.36
CA PRO A 83 -0.37 18.05 23.50
C PRO A 83 -0.92 18.74 22.24
N LEU A 84 -2.14 18.39 21.83
CA LEU A 84 -2.93 19.21 20.91
C LEU A 84 -3.80 20.13 21.78
N THR A 85 -3.50 21.43 21.80
CA THR A 85 -4.14 22.38 22.72
C THR A 85 -5.32 23.13 22.10
N GLY A 86 -5.60 22.86 20.82
CA GLY A 86 -6.69 23.47 20.10
C GLY A 86 -6.44 23.43 18.60
N GLY A 87 -7.27 24.16 17.85
CA GLY A 87 -7.16 24.24 16.40
C GLY A 87 -8.52 24.29 15.71
N THR A 88 -8.47 24.38 14.40
CA THR A 88 -9.66 24.33 13.54
C THR A 88 -9.44 23.32 12.43
N PHE A 89 -10.51 22.67 12.00
CA PHE A 89 -10.48 21.86 10.79
C PHE A 89 -11.58 22.31 9.84
N ALA A 90 -11.24 22.33 8.56
CA ALA A 90 -12.16 22.74 7.51
C ALA A 90 -12.09 21.80 6.31
N GLY A 91 -13.26 21.39 5.83
CA GLY A 91 -13.44 20.38 4.81
C GLY A 91 -14.79 20.51 4.10
N PRO A 92 -14.97 19.85 2.95
CA PRO A 92 -16.20 19.98 2.15
C PRO A 92 -17.46 19.59 2.92
N GLU A 93 -17.36 18.55 3.76
CA GLU A 93 -18.50 17.99 4.50
C GLU A 93 -18.36 18.15 6.02
N LEU A 94 -17.18 18.54 6.51
CA LEU A 94 -16.85 18.51 7.94
C LEU A 94 -15.98 19.71 8.34
N ASN A 95 -16.49 20.49 9.30
CA ASN A 95 -15.84 21.69 9.82
C ASN A 95 -16.02 21.77 11.34
N GLY A 96 -15.07 22.36 12.06
CA GLY A 96 -15.16 22.52 13.50
C GLY A 96 -13.84 22.93 14.16
N THR A 97 -13.81 22.79 15.49
CA THR A 97 -12.70 23.18 16.36
C THR A 97 -12.22 22.00 17.19
N LEU A 98 -10.91 21.94 17.46
CA LEU A 98 -10.35 21.06 18.49
C LEU A 98 -10.53 21.68 19.87
N LEU A 99 -10.98 20.86 20.81
CA LEU A 99 -11.09 21.23 22.21
C LEU A 99 -9.78 20.90 22.94
N PRO A 100 -9.36 21.73 23.91
CA PRO A 100 -8.17 21.50 24.73
C PRO A 100 -8.28 20.30 25.67
#